data_AF-F0S9U4-F1
#
_entry.id   AF-F0S9U4-F1
#
_cell.length_a   1.000
_cell.length_b   1.000
_cell.length_c   1.000
_cell.angle_alpha   90.00
_cell.angle_beta   90.00
_cell.angle_gamma   90.00
#
_symmetry.space_group_name_H-M   'P 1'
#
loop_
_entity.id
_entity.type
_entity.pdbx_description
1 polymer ?
#
loop_
_entity_poly.entity_id
_entity_poly.type
_entity_poly.pdbx_seq_one_letter_code
_entity_poly.pdbx_strand_id
1 'polypeptide(L)'
;MSYMTAQDLENEANQLSNFGGGIGYVGHGDDFLEFAGSAASFADAGSEAKPFIVSLTNSGAAARTVLLSPGLIADAVGLMKTGAFNDKSGAAGLSGASGSPGTIEEFNAFIRHFPSLISGFKIASDNVAQMDQSITIVKRSPFKQHASLVIATGTYASEGNFNTKILTVPRPFFMDCQTAIEYIVLPGTSVTLTLMVGTSLNIAKALREKTQRAKQTIAQVGGAAVVRSYIG
;
A
#
# COMPACT_ATOMS: atom_id res chain seq x y z
N MET A 1 12.60 29.60 47.74
CA MET A 1 12.48 29.23 46.30
C MET A 1 12.81 27.76 46.21
N SER A 2 11.80 26.92 45.95
CA SER A 2 12.00 25.46 45.88
C SER A 2 12.69 25.16 44.55
N TYR A 3 13.88 24.57 44.60
CA TYR A 3 14.59 24.16 43.39
C TYR A 3 13.87 22.95 42.81
N MET A 4 13.28 23.09 41.63
CA MET A 4 12.79 21.96 40.86
C MET A 4 13.98 21.10 40.48
N THR A 5 13.92 19.82 40.81
CA THR A 5 14.97 18.88 40.39
C THR A 5 14.87 18.67 38.89
N ALA A 6 15.95 18.19 38.25
CA ALA A 6 15.94 17.89 36.83
C ALA A 6 14.79 16.92 36.46
N GLN A 7 14.43 16.03 37.38
CA GLN A 7 13.36 15.05 37.20
C GLN A 7 11.96 15.69 37.32
N ASP A 8 11.80 16.74 38.12
CA ASP A 8 10.54 17.49 38.21
C ASP A 8 10.30 18.30 36.93
N LEU A 9 11.37 18.88 36.35
CA LEU A 9 11.32 19.59 35.08
C LEU A 9 11.00 18.66 33.89
N GLU A 10 11.50 17.41 33.94
CA GLU A 10 11.23 16.40 32.91
C GLU A 10 9.78 15.88 32.97
N ASN A 11 9.25 15.70 34.18
CA ASN A 11 7.86 15.33 34.40
C ASN A 11 6.89 16.45 33.98
N GLU A 12 7.23 17.71 34.24
CA GLU A 12 6.43 18.87 33.83
C GLU A 12 6.51 19.11 32.31
N ALA A 13 7.67 18.88 31.68
CA ALA A 13 7.82 18.90 30.24
C ALA A 13 6.99 17.81 29.54
N ASN A 14 6.90 16.61 30.13
CA ASN A 14 6.03 15.54 29.64
C ASN A 14 4.53 15.88 29.77
N GLN A 15 4.14 16.63 30.81
CA GLN A 15 2.76 17.07 31.01
C GLN A 15 2.36 18.29 30.15
N LEU A 16 3.31 19.16 29.80
CA LEU A 16 3.10 20.32 28.92
C LEU A 16 3.23 19.98 27.44
N SER A 17 3.82 18.84 27.09
CA SER A 17 3.81 18.34 25.72
C SER A 17 2.41 17.80 25.39
N ASN A 18 1.63 18.57 24.63
CA ASN A 18 0.50 18.04 23.83
C ASN A 18 1.00 17.14 22.66
N PHE A 19 2.18 16.55 22.81
CA PHE A 19 2.83 15.66 21.88
C PHE A 19 2.40 14.23 22.23
N GLY A 20 1.23 13.81 21.75
CA GLY A 20 0.75 12.42 21.84
C GLY A 20 1.53 11.42 20.97
N GLY A 21 2.76 11.75 20.57
CA GLY A 21 3.62 10.91 19.76
C GLY A 21 4.63 10.19 20.64
N GLY A 22 4.24 9.05 21.21
CA GLY A 22 5.21 8.09 21.73
C GLY A 22 6.19 7.64 20.64
N ILE A 23 7.29 7.03 21.04
CA ILE A 23 8.26 6.41 20.13
C ILE A 23 7.50 5.35 19.29
N GLY A 24 7.30 5.63 18.00
CA GLY A 24 6.65 4.74 17.05
C GLY A 24 5.12 4.91 16.96
N TYR A 25 4.66 5.79 16.07
CA TYR A 25 3.28 5.68 15.59
C TYR A 25 3.16 4.41 14.76
N VAL A 26 2.33 3.46 15.22
CA VAL A 26 2.11 2.14 14.58
C VAL A 26 0.75 2.01 13.91
N GLY A 27 -0.09 3.06 14.00
CA GLY A 27 -1.49 3.04 13.54
C GLY A 27 -2.42 2.14 14.37
N HIS A 28 -1.92 1.49 15.42
CA HIS A 28 -2.73 0.69 16.33
C HIS A 28 -3.79 1.57 17.00
N GLY A 29 -5.08 1.20 16.85
CA GLY A 29 -6.21 1.98 17.37
C GLY A 29 -6.63 3.17 16.50
N ASP A 30 -6.06 3.36 15.31
CA ASP A 30 -6.57 4.34 14.35
C ASP A 30 -7.76 3.75 13.58
N ASP A 31 -8.93 4.38 13.73
CA ASP A 31 -10.15 3.92 13.08
C ASP A 31 -10.09 3.98 11.56
N PHE A 32 -9.28 4.87 11.01
CA PHE A 32 -9.15 5.09 9.57
C PHE A 32 -8.20 4.12 8.90
N LEU A 33 -7.40 3.36 9.65
CA LEU A 33 -6.42 2.45 9.07
C LEU A 33 -6.90 1.00 9.16
N GLU A 34 -7.00 0.36 8.00
CA GLU A 34 -7.12 -1.09 7.88
C GLU A 34 -5.72 -1.71 7.80
N PHE A 35 -5.55 -2.89 8.42
CA PHE A 35 -4.27 -3.60 8.56
C PHE A 35 -3.20 -2.90 9.42
N ALA A 36 -3.60 -1.94 10.26
CA ALA A 36 -2.71 -1.33 11.24
C ALA A 36 -2.63 -2.14 12.54
N GLY A 37 -1.47 -2.10 13.21
CA GLY A 37 -1.40 -2.26 14.65
C GLY A 37 -0.88 -3.58 15.24
N SER A 38 0.27 -4.06 14.80
CA SER A 38 0.94 -5.24 15.39
C SER A 38 2.46 -5.19 15.36
N ALA A 39 3.01 -4.35 14.50
CA ALA A 39 4.43 -4.20 14.26
C ALA A 39 4.88 -2.87 14.88
N ALA A 40 6.00 -2.88 15.61
CA ALA A 40 6.48 -1.77 16.44
C ALA A 40 6.80 -0.47 15.68
N SER A 41 6.68 -0.46 14.35
CA SER A 41 6.72 0.71 13.49
C SER A 41 6.04 0.45 12.14
N PHE A 42 5.67 1.49 11.38
CA PHE A 42 5.31 1.34 9.95
C PHE A 42 6.41 0.65 9.13
N ALA A 43 7.66 0.58 9.62
CA ALA A 43 8.76 -0.13 8.98
C ALA A 43 8.69 -1.65 9.20
N ASP A 44 8.02 -2.14 10.24
CA ASP A 44 7.87 -3.57 10.56
C ASP A 44 6.64 -4.22 9.87
N ALA A 45 5.88 -3.43 9.10
CA ALA A 45 4.73 -3.86 8.31
C ALA A 45 5.02 -5.01 7.33
N GLY A 46 6.28 -5.37 7.09
CA GLY A 46 6.65 -6.55 6.32
C GLY A 46 6.23 -7.89 6.96
N SER A 47 6.05 -7.95 8.29
CA SER A 47 5.69 -9.18 9.02
C SER A 47 4.18 -9.47 9.03
N GLU A 48 3.34 -8.45 8.91
CA GLU A 48 1.88 -8.58 8.85
C GLU A 48 1.24 -8.17 7.51
N ALA A 49 2.05 -7.70 6.57
CA ALA A 49 1.58 -7.33 5.26
C ALA A 49 0.84 -8.48 4.58
N LYS A 50 -0.30 -8.16 3.99
CA LYS A 50 -1.12 -9.12 3.24
C LYS A 50 -0.56 -9.18 1.81
N PRO A 51 -0.03 -10.34 1.37
CA PRO A 51 0.52 -10.44 0.02
C PRO A 51 -0.60 -10.46 -1.01
N PHE A 52 -0.52 -9.55 -1.99
CA PHE A 52 -1.26 -9.68 -3.24
C PHE A 52 -0.30 -10.19 -4.33
N ILE A 53 -0.60 -11.35 -4.89
CA ILE A 53 0.26 -12.04 -5.85
C ILE A 53 -0.36 -11.91 -7.24
N VAL A 54 0.39 -11.37 -8.18
CA VAL A 54 0.00 -11.27 -9.58
C VAL A 54 1.11 -11.84 -10.47
N SER A 55 0.74 -12.72 -11.39
CA SER A 55 1.61 -13.22 -12.44
C SER A 55 1.29 -12.51 -13.75
N LEU A 56 2.30 -11.94 -14.39
CA LEU A 56 2.22 -11.22 -15.65
C LEU A 56 3.07 -11.97 -16.68
N THR A 57 2.51 -12.21 -17.86
CA THR A 57 3.20 -12.89 -18.96
C THR A 57 3.19 -12.02 -20.19
N ASN A 58 4.34 -11.85 -20.83
CA ASN A 58 4.45 -11.21 -22.14
C ASN A 58 4.77 -12.28 -23.20
N SER A 59 3.78 -12.62 -24.02
CA SER A 59 3.94 -13.54 -25.14
C SER A 59 4.36 -12.85 -26.44
N GLY A 60 4.58 -11.53 -26.40
CA GLY A 60 5.02 -10.73 -27.55
C GLY A 60 6.52 -10.81 -27.81
N ALA A 61 6.92 -10.36 -29.00
CA ALA A 61 8.33 -10.30 -29.42
C ALA A 61 9.09 -9.06 -28.92
N ALA A 62 8.37 -8.05 -28.41
CA ALA A 62 8.95 -6.84 -27.84
C ALA A 62 8.69 -6.76 -26.33
N ALA A 63 9.52 -6.00 -25.62
CA ALA A 63 9.27 -5.66 -24.22
C ALA A 63 7.99 -4.81 -24.12
N ARG A 64 7.20 -5.01 -23.07
CA ARG A 64 5.89 -4.37 -22.90
C ARG A 64 5.74 -3.75 -21.53
N THR A 65 5.15 -2.56 -21.48
CA THR A 65 4.89 -1.86 -20.23
C THR A 65 3.49 -2.17 -19.71
N VAL A 66 3.43 -2.72 -18.52
CA VAL A 66 2.21 -2.95 -17.74
C VAL A 66 2.02 -1.77 -16.77
N LEU A 67 0.76 -1.38 -16.55
CA LEU A 67 0.37 -0.51 -15.45
C LEU A 67 -0.11 -1.37 -14.27
N LEU A 68 0.63 -1.34 -13.16
CA LEU A 68 0.26 -1.98 -11.90
C LEU A 68 -0.75 -1.13 -11.11
N SER A 69 -0.74 0.18 -11.34
CA SER A 69 -1.76 1.10 -10.85
C SER A 69 -2.07 2.10 -11.96
N PRO A 70 -3.35 2.41 -12.20
CA PRO A 70 -3.76 3.25 -13.32
C PRO A 70 -3.52 4.76 -13.08
N GLY A 71 -3.32 5.17 -11.82
CA GLY A 71 -3.39 6.58 -11.41
C GLY A 71 -4.79 7.15 -11.64
N LEU A 72 -4.88 8.36 -12.20
CA LEU A 72 -6.15 9.12 -12.31
C LEU A 72 -7.23 8.42 -13.16
N ILE A 73 -6.85 7.68 -14.20
CA ILE A 73 -7.79 7.14 -15.21
C ILE A 73 -8.10 5.67 -14.90
N ALA A 74 -9.30 5.35 -14.40
CA ALA A 74 -9.67 4.01 -13.91
C ALA A 74 -9.28 2.85 -14.84
N ASP A 75 -9.62 2.97 -16.11
CA ASP A 75 -9.43 1.91 -17.11
C ASP A 75 -8.33 2.31 -18.10
N ALA A 76 -7.20 2.79 -17.57
CA ALA A 76 -6.06 3.17 -18.38
C ALA A 76 -5.58 1.98 -19.23
N VAL A 77 -5.29 2.24 -20.50
CA VAL A 77 -4.67 1.26 -21.40
C VAL A 77 -3.34 0.80 -20.78
N GLY A 78 -3.13 -0.52 -20.72
CA GLY A 78 -1.98 -1.11 -20.01
C GLY A 78 -2.28 -1.58 -18.59
N LEU A 79 -3.43 -1.23 -17.99
CA LEU A 79 -3.80 -1.69 -16.65
C LEU A 79 -3.86 -3.22 -16.60
N MET A 80 -3.13 -3.78 -15.63
CA MET A 80 -3.15 -5.22 -15.39
C MET A 80 -4.58 -5.69 -15.12
N LYS A 81 -4.94 -6.81 -15.75
CA LYS A 81 -6.23 -7.49 -15.57
C LYS A 81 -6.06 -8.98 -15.74
N THR A 82 -7.04 -9.75 -15.31
CA THR A 82 -7.05 -11.20 -15.46
C THR A 82 -7.27 -11.56 -16.93
N GLY A 83 -6.50 -12.54 -17.44
CA GLY A 83 -6.52 -12.91 -18.84
C GLY A 83 -5.76 -11.93 -19.74
N ALA A 84 -6.06 -11.93 -21.05
CA ALA A 84 -5.32 -11.17 -22.04
C ALA A 84 -5.63 -9.67 -22.02
N PHE A 85 -4.59 -8.84 -22.15
CA PHE A 85 -4.70 -7.38 -22.17
C PHE A 85 -3.63 -6.70 -23.05
N ASN A 86 -3.87 -5.43 -23.35
CA ASN A 86 -2.94 -4.60 -24.12
C ASN A 86 -1.94 -3.93 -23.19
N ASP A 87 -0.72 -3.68 -23.66
CA ASP A 87 0.26 -2.86 -22.95
C ASP A 87 -0.15 -1.37 -22.94
N LYS A 88 0.63 -0.56 -22.23
CA LYS A 88 0.40 0.88 -22.10
C LYS A 88 0.33 1.63 -23.44
N SER A 89 0.97 1.13 -24.49
CA SER A 89 0.92 1.70 -25.84
C SER A 89 -0.27 1.22 -26.67
N GLY A 90 -1.06 0.27 -26.14
CA GLY A 90 -2.21 -0.32 -26.80
C GLY A 90 -1.91 -1.61 -27.58
N ALA A 91 -0.68 -2.12 -27.54
CA ALA A 91 -0.32 -3.32 -28.27
C ALA A 91 -0.64 -4.59 -27.45
N ALA A 92 -1.26 -5.58 -28.10
CA ALA A 92 -1.66 -6.83 -27.47
C ALA A 92 -0.45 -7.76 -27.20
N GLY A 93 -0.57 -8.65 -26.22
CA GLY A 93 0.45 -9.68 -25.93
C GLY A 93 0.82 -9.81 -24.46
N LEU A 94 0.08 -9.13 -23.57
CA LEU A 94 0.18 -9.33 -22.13
C LEU A 94 -0.96 -10.21 -21.64
N SER A 95 -0.71 -10.97 -20.59
CA SER A 95 -1.76 -11.65 -19.83
C SER A 95 -1.45 -11.64 -18.33
N GLY A 96 -2.51 -11.57 -17.52
CA GLY A 96 -2.42 -11.53 -16.07
C GLY A 96 -3.15 -12.71 -15.44
N ALA A 97 -2.62 -13.20 -14.31
CA ALA A 97 -3.27 -14.17 -13.45
C ALA A 97 -3.09 -13.76 -11.99
N SER A 98 -4.13 -13.91 -11.17
CA SER A 98 -4.03 -13.70 -9.72
C SER A 98 -3.57 -15.00 -9.05
N GLY A 99 -2.59 -14.89 -8.16
CA GLY A 99 -2.22 -15.94 -7.21
C GLY A 99 -2.85 -15.76 -5.83
N SER A 100 -3.67 -14.72 -5.66
CA SER A 100 -4.37 -14.38 -4.42
C SER A 100 -5.86 -14.75 -4.50
N PRO A 101 -6.59 -14.80 -3.36
CA PRO A 101 -8.01 -15.17 -3.35
C PRO A 101 -8.93 -14.27 -4.19
N GLY A 102 -8.55 -13.00 -4.38
CA GLY A 102 -9.27 -12.04 -5.22
C GLY A 102 -8.66 -11.89 -6.61
N THR A 103 -9.47 -11.42 -7.56
CA THR A 103 -9.05 -11.10 -8.93
C THR A 103 -8.18 -9.85 -9.00
N ILE A 104 -7.48 -9.65 -10.12
CA ILE A 104 -6.68 -8.43 -10.35
C ILE A 104 -7.57 -7.20 -10.39
N GLU A 105 -8.77 -7.34 -10.96
CA GLU A 105 -9.79 -6.31 -11.08
C GLU A 105 -10.31 -5.87 -9.70
N GLU A 106 -10.61 -6.82 -8.81
CA GLU A 106 -11.00 -6.54 -7.43
C GLU A 106 -9.89 -5.81 -6.67
N PHE A 107 -8.63 -6.20 -6.87
CA PHE A 107 -7.49 -5.51 -6.27
C PHE A 107 -7.35 -4.08 -6.81
N ASN A 108 -7.45 -3.87 -8.11
CA ASN A 108 -7.42 -2.53 -8.71
C ASN A 108 -8.55 -1.64 -8.16
N ALA A 109 -9.76 -2.20 -8.02
CA ALA A 109 -10.90 -1.50 -7.41
C ALA A 109 -10.65 -1.17 -5.93
N PHE A 110 -10.10 -2.13 -5.17
CA PHE A 110 -9.73 -1.94 -3.77
C PHE A 110 -8.77 -0.76 -3.61
N ILE A 111 -7.68 -0.73 -4.37
CA ILE A 111 -6.66 0.33 -4.30
C ILE A 111 -7.21 1.71 -4.64
N ARG A 112 -8.20 1.80 -5.56
CA ARG A 112 -8.85 3.07 -5.90
C ARG A 112 -9.71 3.61 -4.76
N HIS A 113 -10.39 2.74 -4.02
CA HIS A 113 -11.28 3.12 -2.91
C HIS A 113 -10.55 3.24 -1.57
N PHE A 114 -9.49 2.45 -1.39
CA PHE A 114 -8.71 2.34 -0.18
C PHE A 114 -7.23 2.57 -0.52
N PRO A 115 -6.78 3.83 -0.57
CA PRO A 115 -5.37 4.16 -0.78
C PRO A 115 -4.49 3.35 0.17
N SER A 116 -3.50 2.65 -0.39
CA SER A 116 -2.74 1.64 0.33
C SER A 116 -1.25 1.89 0.25
N LEU A 117 -0.55 1.64 1.35
CA LEU A 117 0.90 1.58 1.41
C LEU A 117 1.35 0.16 1.06
N ILE A 118 2.19 0.04 0.03
CA ILE A 118 2.96 -1.16 -0.23
C ILE A 118 4.26 -1.04 0.55
N SER A 119 4.51 -1.94 1.51
CA SER A 119 5.70 -1.90 2.37
C SER A 119 6.95 -2.40 1.65
N GLY A 120 6.75 -3.25 0.65
CA GLY A 120 7.77 -3.76 -0.25
C GLY A 120 7.15 -4.74 -1.24
N PHE A 121 7.98 -5.30 -2.10
CA PHE A 121 7.50 -6.27 -3.08
C PHE A 121 8.57 -7.31 -3.40
N LYS A 122 8.13 -8.46 -3.91
CA LYS A 122 8.99 -9.50 -4.45
C LYS A 122 8.73 -9.68 -5.93
N ILE A 123 9.80 -9.92 -6.67
CA ILE A 123 9.76 -10.29 -8.08
C ILE A 123 10.30 -11.72 -8.18
N ALA A 124 9.58 -12.59 -8.89
CA ALA A 124 10.06 -13.92 -9.25
C ALA A 124 9.92 -14.15 -10.76
N SER A 125 10.98 -14.61 -11.40
CA SER A 125 11.01 -14.96 -12.83
C SER A 125 12.18 -15.90 -13.12
N ASP A 126 12.01 -16.75 -14.12
CA ASP A 126 13.10 -17.59 -14.63
C ASP A 126 14.08 -16.82 -15.54
N ASN A 127 13.71 -15.61 -16.00
CA ASN A 127 14.60 -14.76 -16.78
C ASN A 127 15.34 -13.78 -15.86
N VAL A 128 16.66 -13.91 -15.76
CA VAL A 128 17.50 -13.03 -14.92
C VAL A 128 17.45 -11.58 -15.39
N ALA A 129 17.41 -11.31 -16.70
CA ALA A 129 17.31 -9.94 -17.22
C ALA A 129 15.99 -9.25 -16.86
N GLN A 130 14.95 -10.03 -16.50
CA GLN A 130 13.69 -9.50 -15.97
C GLN A 130 13.87 -8.89 -14.58
N MET A 131 14.84 -9.37 -13.78
CA MET A 131 15.12 -8.87 -12.43
C MET A 131 15.69 -7.45 -12.44
N ASP A 132 16.29 -7.02 -13.55
CA ASP A 132 16.87 -5.69 -13.71
C ASP A 132 15.85 -4.62 -14.19
N GLN A 133 14.61 -5.03 -14.50
CA GLN A 133 13.59 -4.10 -14.97
C GLN A 133 13.07 -3.20 -13.85
N SER A 134 13.24 -1.89 -14.01
CA SER A 134 12.81 -0.91 -13.02
C SER A 134 11.29 -0.77 -12.91
N ILE A 135 10.82 -0.44 -11.71
CA ILE A 135 9.47 0.08 -11.49
C ILE A 135 9.51 1.61 -11.54
N THR A 136 8.63 2.22 -12.33
CA THR A 136 8.49 3.68 -12.42
C THR A 136 7.18 4.11 -11.78
N ILE A 137 7.25 5.06 -10.87
CA ILE A 137 6.12 5.57 -10.09
C ILE A 137 5.94 7.05 -10.43
N VAL A 138 4.75 7.40 -10.92
CA VAL A 138 4.43 8.75 -11.37
C VAL A 138 3.15 9.23 -10.72
N LYS A 139 3.24 10.31 -9.95
CA LYS A 139 2.04 11.00 -9.46
C LYS A 139 1.42 11.81 -10.59
N ARG A 140 0.17 11.52 -10.91
CA ARG A 140 -0.61 12.21 -11.94
C ARG A 140 -1.45 13.30 -11.29
N SER A 141 -1.42 14.48 -11.90
CA SER A 141 -2.27 15.62 -11.54
C SER A 141 -2.64 16.37 -12.81
N PRO A 142 -3.90 16.84 -12.95
CA PRO A 142 -4.28 17.66 -14.10
C PRO A 142 -3.65 19.06 -14.03
N PHE A 143 -3.14 19.47 -12.87
CA PHE A 143 -2.62 20.83 -12.63
C PHE A 143 -1.11 20.93 -12.70
N LYS A 144 -0.38 19.83 -12.49
CA LYS A 144 1.10 19.84 -12.46
C LYS A 144 1.68 18.48 -12.82
N GLN A 145 2.78 18.48 -13.56
CA GLN A 145 3.62 17.31 -13.72
C GLN A 145 4.51 17.12 -12.49
N HIS A 146 4.42 15.94 -11.87
CA HIS A 146 5.27 15.58 -10.74
C HIS A 146 6.50 14.83 -11.20
N ALA A 147 7.58 14.90 -10.40
CA ALA A 147 8.75 14.08 -10.62
C ALA A 147 8.39 12.59 -10.53
N SER A 148 9.06 11.78 -11.35
CA SER A 148 8.92 10.33 -11.33
C SER A 148 9.93 9.73 -10.37
N LEU A 149 9.51 8.75 -9.58
CA LEU A 149 10.40 7.92 -8.78
C LEU A 149 10.67 6.63 -9.55
N VAL A 150 11.95 6.31 -9.75
CA VAL A 150 12.37 5.06 -10.41
C VAL A 150 13.02 4.17 -9.36
N ILE A 151 12.49 2.96 -9.19
CA ILE A 151 13.07 1.92 -8.34
C ILE A 151 13.82 0.97 -9.28
N ALA A 152 15.15 1.13 -9.32
CA ALA A 152 16.03 0.21 -10.04
C ALA A 152 16.13 -1.10 -9.24
N THR A 153 15.47 -2.15 -9.71
CA THR A 153 15.36 -3.43 -8.97
C THR A 153 16.69 -4.18 -8.95
N GLY A 154 17.49 -4.10 -10.02
CA GLY A 154 18.79 -4.76 -10.11
C GLY A 154 19.78 -4.38 -8.99
N THR A 155 19.63 -3.22 -8.35
CA THR A 155 20.49 -2.80 -7.23
C THR A 155 20.23 -3.58 -5.93
N TYR A 156 19.11 -4.29 -5.84
CA TYR A 156 18.76 -5.13 -4.71
C TYR A 156 19.23 -6.59 -4.89
N ALA A 157 19.80 -6.92 -6.05
CA ALA A 157 20.51 -8.18 -6.23
C ALA A 157 21.83 -8.09 -5.47
N SER A 158 22.03 -8.96 -4.48
CA SER A 158 23.25 -9.03 -3.68
C SER A 158 24.03 -10.29 -4.05
N GLU A 159 25.36 -10.19 -4.10
CA GLU A 159 26.27 -11.34 -4.25
C GLU A 159 26.06 -12.40 -3.16
N GLY A 160 25.53 -12.00 -1.99
CA GLY A 160 25.20 -12.93 -0.90
C GLY A 160 23.86 -13.64 -1.06
N ASN A 161 23.04 -13.29 -2.05
CA ASN A 161 21.77 -13.95 -2.31
C ASN A 161 21.94 -15.00 -3.40
N PHE A 162 22.04 -16.27 -3.01
CA PHE A 162 22.19 -17.41 -3.95
C PHE A 162 20.97 -17.62 -4.86
N ASN A 163 19.84 -16.95 -4.59
CA ASN A 163 18.64 -17.05 -5.41
C ASN A 163 18.62 -15.96 -6.49
N THR A 164 19.01 -16.33 -7.72
CA THR A 164 19.02 -15.43 -8.89
C THR A 164 17.65 -15.24 -9.53
N LYS A 165 16.64 -16.01 -9.11
CA LYS A 165 15.29 -16.01 -9.68
C LYS A 165 14.26 -15.27 -8.83
N ILE A 166 14.63 -14.88 -7.61
CA ILE A 166 13.76 -14.17 -6.68
C ILE A 166 14.51 -12.96 -6.13
N LEU A 167 13.87 -11.81 -6.28
CA LEU A 167 14.35 -10.54 -5.78
C LEU A 167 13.34 -9.95 -4.79
N THR A 168 13.82 -9.52 -3.63
CA THR A 168 12.99 -8.81 -2.64
C THR A 168 13.43 -7.36 -2.56
N VAL A 169 12.49 -6.44 -2.75
CA VAL A 169 12.74 -5.00 -2.73
C VAL A 169 12.01 -4.39 -1.53
N PRO A 170 12.72 -4.04 -0.44
CA PRO A 170 12.14 -3.45 0.76
C PRO A 170 11.97 -1.93 0.60
N ARG A 171 11.39 -1.49 -0.53
CA ARG A 171 11.16 -0.07 -0.82
C ARG A 171 9.67 0.23 -0.77
N PRO A 172 9.20 1.04 0.19
CA PRO A 172 7.79 1.35 0.29
C PRO A 172 7.35 2.36 -0.77
N PHE A 173 6.10 2.24 -1.21
CA PHE A 173 5.42 3.22 -2.07
C PHE A 173 3.90 3.16 -1.89
N PHE A 174 3.21 4.23 -2.27
CA PHE A 174 1.76 4.31 -2.21
C PHE A 174 1.12 3.86 -3.52
N MET A 175 0.03 3.11 -3.40
CA MET A 175 -0.90 2.80 -4.48
C MET A 175 -2.22 3.49 -4.16
N ASP A 176 -2.62 4.42 -5.03
CA ASP A 176 -3.83 5.23 -4.88
C ASP A 176 -4.39 5.64 -6.24
N CYS A 177 -5.49 6.40 -6.24
CA CYS A 177 -6.15 6.89 -7.45
C CYS A 177 -5.40 8.03 -8.18
N GLN A 178 -4.19 8.41 -7.75
CA GLN A 178 -3.38 9.45 -8.38
C GLN A 178 -2.02 8.93 -8.86
N THR A 179 -1.58 7.79 -8.33
CA THR A 179 -0.24 7.25 -8.55
C THR A 179 -0.30 6.18 -9.63
N ALA A 180 0.27 6.48 -10.79
CA ALA A 180 0.47 5.51 -11.86
C ALA A 180 1.78 4.75 -11.60
N ILE A 181 1.73 3.42 -11.72
CA ILE A 181 2.88 2.56 -11.48
C ILE A 181 3.09 1.71 -12.71
N GLU A 182 4.29 1.79 -13.28
CA GLU A 182 4.64 1.21 -14.56
C GLU A 182 5.76 0.19 -14.36
N TYR A 183 5.63 -0.97 -15.01
CA TYR A 183 6.62 -2.05 -14.96
C TYR A 183 6.79 -2.68 -16.34
N ILE A 184 8.03 -2.97 -16.72
CA ILE A 184 8.35 -3.57 -18.03
C ILE A 184 8.45 -5.08 -17.90
N VAL A 185 7.73 -5.80 -18.75
CA VAL A 185 7.83 -7.25 -18.91
C VAL A 185 8.53 -7.55 -20.24
N LEU A 186 9.69 -8.18 -20.17
CA LEU A 186 10.51 -8.55 -21.33
C LEU A 186 9.78 -9.56 -22.24
N PRO A 187 10.16 -9.66 -23.53
CA PRO A 187 9.49 -10.59 -24.44
C PRO A 187 9.71 -12.05 -24.03
N GLY A 188 8.66 -12.87 -24.14
CA GLY A 188 8.69 -14.29 -23.82
C GLY A 188 8.89 -14.61 -22.34
N THR A 189 8.71 -13.64 -21.43
CA THR A 189 8.89 -13.85 -20.00
C THR A 189 7.58 -13.90 -19.23
N SER A 190 7.61 -14.64 -18.13
CA SER A 190 6.60 -14.59 -17.07
C SER A 190 7.25 -14.05 -15.80
N VAL A 191 6.57 -13.15 -15.11
CA VAL A 191 7.02 -12.54 -13.87
C VAL A 191 5.90 -12.58 -12.84
N THR A 192 6.22 -13.05 -11.64
CA THR A 192 5.31 -13.02 -10.50
C THR A 192 5.71 -11.90 -9.57
N LEU A 193 4.83 -10.94 -9.39
CA LEU A 193 4.96 -9.83 -8.45
C LEU A 193 4.15 -10.16 -7.21
N THR A 194 4.79 -10.13 -6.05
CA THR A 194 4.12 -10.19 -4.75
C THR A 194 4.19 -8.82 -4.10
N LEU A 195 3.07 -8.12 -4.04
CA LEU A 195 2.94 -6.82 -3.40
C LEU A 195 2.60 -7.04 -1.92
N MET A 196 3.44 -6.54 -1.02
CA MET A 196 3.20 -6.64 0.42
C MET A 196 2.34 -5.44 0.83
N VAL A 197 1.02 -5.63 0.89
CA VAL A 197 0.08 -4.57 1.29
C VAL A 197 0.20 -4.36 2.79
N GLY A 198 0.73 -3.20 3.18
CA GLY A 198 1.00 -2.84 4.58
C GLY A 198 -0.25 -2.32 5.27
N THR A 199 -0.64 -1.08 4.98
CA THR A 199 -1.80 -0.40 5.57
C THR A 199 -2.66 0.24 4.49
N SER A 200 -3.97 0.31 4.72
CA SER A 200 -4.93 0.91 3.79
C SER A 200 -5.85 1.89 4.52
N LEU A 201 -6.14 3.02 3.90
CA LEU A 201 -7.08 4.00 4.46
C LEU A 201 -8.53 3.53 4.23
N ASN A 202 -9.25 3.18 5.30
CA ASN A 202 -10.63 2.70 5.25
C ASN A 202 -11.58 3.58 6.08
N ILE A 203 -12.25 4.51 5.37
CA ILE A 203 -13.23 5.44 5.97
C ILE A 203 -14.47 4.69 6.48
N ALA A 204 -14.87 3.59 5.84
CA ALA A 204 -16.03 2.82 6.26
C ALA A 204 -15.78 2.10 7.60
N LYS A 205 -14.56 1.58 7.81
CA LYS A 205 -14.11 1.08 9.11
C LYS A 205 -14.21 2.18 10.17
N ALA A 206 -13.68 3.36 9.86
CA ALA A 206 -13.71 4.49 10.79
C ALA A 206 -15.12 4.86 11.24
N LEU A 207 -16.08 4.88 10.30
CA LEU A 207 -17.47 5.16 10.60
C LEU A 207 -18.10 4.09 11.52
N ARG A 208 -17.79 2.81 11.28
CA ARG A 208 -18.32 1.70 12.10
C ARG A 208 -17.77 1.76 13.52
N GLU A 209 -16.46 1.97 13.69
CA GLU A 209 -15.84 2.06 15.02
C GLU A 209 -16.35 3.27 15.79
N LYS A 210 -16.51 4.43 15.13
CA LYS A 210 -17.15 5.60 15.74
C LYS A 210 -18.59 5.33 16.16
N THR A 211 -19.35 4.62 15.34
CA THR A 211 -20.74 4.23 15.67
C THR A 211 -20.78 3.27 16.86
N GLN A 212 -19.87 2.30 16.92
CA GLN A 212 -19.78 1.36 18.04
C GLN A 212 -19.39 2.06 19.34
N ARG A 213 -18.39 2.96 19.32
CA ARG A 213 -18.02 3.76 20.49
C ARG A 213 -19.18 4.65 20.96
N ALA A 214 -19.89 5.30 20.04
CA ALA A 214 -21.08 6.08 20.38
C ALA A 214 -22.16 5.24 21.08
N LYS A 215 -22.43 4.02 20.59
CA LYS A 215 -23.36 3.08 21.24
C LYS A 215 -22.90 2.69 22.66
N GLN A 216 -21.61 2.42 22.83
CA GLN A 216 -21.03 2.07 24.14
C GLN A 216 -21.14 3.25 25.12
N THR A 217 -20.84 4.47 24.68
CA THR A 217 -20.97 5.68 25.50
C THR A 217 -22.41 5.92 25.93
N ILE A 218 -23.39 5.78 25.03
CA ILE A 218 -24.83 5.93 25.38
C ILE A 218 -25.25 4.87 26.42
N ALA A 219 -24.77 3.62 26.29
CA ALA A 219 -25.05 2.57 27.26
C ALA A 219 -24.45 2.89 28.64
N GLN A 220 -23.24 3.44 28.69
CA GLN A 220 -22.52 3.76 29.93
C GLN A 220 -23.08 5.01 30.65
N VAL A 221 -23.50 6.04 29.90
CA VAL A 221 -24.03 7.31 30.46
C VAL A 221 -25.52 7.20 30.84
N GLY A 222 -26.14 6.04 30.65
CA GLY A 222 -27.55 5.79 30.97
C GLY A 222 -28.48 6.29 29.88
N GLY A 223 -28.61 5.50 28.80
CA GLY A 223 -29.38 5.84 27.59
C GLY A 223 -30.84 6.28 27.81
N ALA A 224 -31.43 6.03 28.98
CA ALA A 224 -32.77 6.50 29.34
C ALA A 224 -32.85 8.02 29.61
N ALA A 225 -31.77 8.67 30.03
CA ALA A 225 -31.75 10.11 30.31
C ALA A 225 -31.57 10.96 29.04
N VAL A 226 -30.80 10.46 28.05
CA VAL A 226 -30.50 11.18 26.81
C VAL A 226 -31.63 11.06 25.77
N VAL A 227 -32.31 9.91 25.68
CA VAL A 227 -33.42 9.76 24.70
C VAL A 227 -34.65 10.61 25.06
N ARG A 228 -34.88 10.87 26.36
CA ARG A 228 -35.99 11.74 26.82
C ARG A 228 -35.80 13.23 26.51
N SER A 229 -34.59 13.71 26.21
CA SER A 229 -34.36 15.13 25.86
C SER A 229 -34.52 15.43 24.37
N TYR A 230 -34.65 14.40 23.52
CA TYR A 230 -34.74 14.55 22.05
C TYR A 230 -36.06 14.07 21.46
N ILE A 231 -36.90 13.37 22.23
CA ILE A 231 -38.28 13.07 21.88
C ILE A 231 -39.15 13.89 22.81
N GLY A 232 -39.44 15.13 22.40
CA GLY A 232 -40.54 15.91 22.96
C GLY A 232 -41.87 15.34 22.50
#